data_AF-A0A1I5MGM2-F1
#
_entry.id   AF-A0A1I5MGM2-F1
#
_cell.length_a   1.000
_cell.length_b   1.000
_cell.length_c   1.000
_cell.angle_alpha   90.00
_cell.angle_beta   90.00
_cell.angle_gamma   90.00
#
_symmetry.space_group_name_H-M   'P 1'
#
loop_
_entity.id
_entity.type
_entity.pdbx_description
1 polymer ?
#
loop_
_entity_poly.entity_id
_entity_poly.type
_entity_poly.pdbx_seq_one_letter_code
_entity_poly.pdbx_strand_id
1 'polypeptide(L)'
;RWVAILLFHHMALDHTALEVVQQEMQAHLMGEAGQLVDPVPYRNYVAQARLGTSEAEHEAFFRQMLGGIDEPTLAFGLAQVQGDGRGIEEVTVAVDEALSLGLRSQARRLGVSAASLIHLAWGRVMALASGQENVVFGTVLLGRMQGGDGADRALGMFINTLPICVSVGEQSVRDAVKMTHARLTAMLAHEHASLALAQRCSSVASSTPLFSALLNYRHSSIEVTDALLSAWNGMQMLSSEERTNYPLTMNVDDLGDGFSLTALVEARIGAQRICDYMHVALRSLFDALEHAPHQPVQSLAVLPPTERRQLLETWNASPQTYAHDTLIHGQFEACAVAQPDAVAVVFESRTLTYGELNARANQLAHHLLALGIRPDDRVAICVERGLDMIVGLLGILKAGAGYVPLDPAYPLERLAFM
;
A
#
# COMPACT_ATOMS: atom_id res chain seq x y z
N ARG A 1 -35.86 -23.68 16.61
CA ARG A 1 -34.67 -23.42 15.76
C ARG A 1 -33.45 -23.74 16.61
N TRP A 2 -32.63 -24.68 16.16
CA TRP A 2 -31.36 -25.01 16.82
C TRP A 2 -30.24 -24.25 16.11
N VAL A 3 -29.27 -23.76 16.88
CA VAL A 3 -28.07 -23.11 16.35
C VAL A 3 -26.90 -23.95 16.81
N ALA A 4 -26.09 -24.41 15.86
CA ALA A 4 -24.84 -25.11 16.13
C ALA A 4 -23.69 -24.17 15.74
N ILE A 5 -22.64 -24.16 16.57
CA ILE A 5 -21.41 -23.45 16.30
C ILE A 5 -20.30 -24.49 16.29
N LEU A 6 -19.56 -24.53 15.20
CA LEU A 6 -18.33 -25.32 15.08
C LEU A 6 -17.16 -24.36 15.28
N LEU A 7 -16.41 -24.56 16.37
CA LEU A 7 -15.23 -23.75 16.69
C LEU A 7 -14.00 -24.65 16.63
N PHE A 8 -13.03 -24.24 15.83
CA PHE A 8 -11.75 -24.93 15.71
C PHE A 8 -10.61 -23.93 15.77
N HIS A 9 -9.46 -24.39 16.24
CA HIS A 9 -8.22 -23.61 16.18
C HIS A 9 -7.53 -23.89 14.83
N HIS A 10 -7.07 -22.85 14.12
CA HIS A 10 -6.41 -23.00 12.80
C HIS A 10 -5.19 -23.92 12.78
N MET A 11 -4.58 -24.18 13.94
CA MET A 11 -3.50 -25.17 14.09
C MET A 11 -3.96 -26.61 13.79
N ALA A 12 -5.25 -26.91 13.93
CA ALA A 12 -5.80 -28.24 13.72
C ALA A 12 -6.41 -28.43 12.32
N LEU A 13 -6.98 -27.37 11.73
CA LEU A 13 -7.75 -27.43 10.49
C LEU A 13 -7.49 -26.18 9.64
N ASP A 14 -7.17 -26.40 8.36
CA ASP A 14 -7.24 -25.38 7.30
C ASP A 14 -8.60 -25.41 6.58
N HIS A 15 -8.83 -24.47 5.67
CA HIS A 15 -10.09 -24.35 4.93
C HIS A 15 -10.43 -25.62 4.14
N THR A 16 -9.46 -26.26 3.48
CA THR A 16 -9.66 -27.52 2.76
C THR A 16 -10.04 -28.66 3.72
N ALA A 17 -9.41 -28.73 4.90
CA ALA A 17 -9.79 -29.71 5.92
C ALA A 17 -11.23 -29.49 6.41
N LEU A 18 -11.68 -28.23 6.50
CA LEU A 18 -13.06 -27.91 6.86
C LEU A 18 -14.05 -28.38 5.79
N GLU A 19 -13.72 -28.23 4.51
CA GLU A 19 -14.53 -28.77 3.41
C GLU A 19 -14.68 -30.30 3.50
N VAL A 20 -13.59 -31.01 3.80
CA VAL A 20 -13.63 -32.47 4.03
C VAL A 20 -14.55 -32.81 5.22
N VAL A 21 -14.43 -32.08 6.34
CA VAL A 21 -15.33 -32.27 7.50
C VAL A 21 -16.79 -32.03 7.12
N GLN A 22 -17.09 -31.02 6.30
CA GLN A 22 -18.45 -30.75 5.83
C GLN A 22 -18.98 -31.89 4.95
N GLN A 23 -18.16 -32.42 4.04
CA GLN A 23 -18.51 -33.56 3.19
C GLN A 23 -18.77 -34.84 4.02
N GLU A 24 -17.94 -35.11 5.03
CA GLU A 24 -18.12 -36.26 5.92
C GLU A 24 -19.40 -36.10 6.77
N MET A 25 -19.65 -34.92 7.34
CA MET A 25 -20.89 -34.63 8.06
C MET A 25 -22.12 -34.85 7.18
N GLN A 26 -22.06 -34.42 5.92
CA GLN A 26 -23.12 -34.63 4.95
C GLN A 26 -23.36 -36.12 4.68
N ALA A 27 -22.30 -36.90 4.43
CA ALA A 27 -22.43 -38.34 4.22
C ALA A 27 -23.06 -39.05 5.43
N HIS A 28 -22.73 -38.62 6.66
CA HIS A 28 -23.38 -39.11 7.86
C HIS A 28 -24.88 -38.78 7.94
N LEU A 29 -25.26 -37.55 7.58
CA LEU A 29 -26.66 -37.11 7.58
C LEU A 29 -27.51 -37.83 6.52
N MET A 30 -26.90 -38.18 5.38
CA MET A 30 -27.55 -38.89 4.28
C MET A 30 -27.56 -40.42 4.46
N GLY A 31 -26.90 -40.94 5.50
CA GLY A 31 -26.77 -42.39 5.73
C GLY A 31 -25.76 -43.09 4.83
N GLU A 32 -24.89 -42.33 4.17
CA GLU A 32 -23.89 -42.79 3.19
C GLU A 32 -22.48 -42.96 3.80
N ALA A 33 -22.37 -42.86 5.12
CA ALA A 33 -21.08 -42.92 5.83
C ALA A 33 -20.21 -44.15 5.50
N GLY A 34 -20.81 -45.27 5.09
CA GLY A 34 -20.08 -46.47 4.67
C GLY A 34 -19.30 -46.31 3.35
N GLN A 35 -19.50 -45.21 2.63
CA GLN A 35 -18.76 -44.86 1.40
C GLN A 35 -17.55 -43.95 1.68
N LEU A 36 -17.37 -43.49 2.92
CA LEU A 36 -16.22 -42.69 3.30
C LEU A 36 -14.95 -43.56 3.31
N VAL A 37 -13.84 -42.96 2.88
CA VAL A 37 -12.52 -43.60 2.88
C VAL A 37 -11.83 -43.31 4.20
N ASP A 38 -10.98 -44.21 4.67
CA ASP A 38 -10.21 -44.00 5.90
C ASP A 38 -9.35 -42.72 5.82
N PRO A 39 -9.33 -41.89 6.89
CA PRO A 39 -8.57 -40.64 6.89
C PRO A 39 -7.07 -40.90 6.94
N VAL A 40 -6.31 -40.13 6.15
CA VAL A 40 -4.85 -40.19 6.15
C VAL A 40 -4.29 -39.43 7.39
N PRO A 41 -3.42 -40.05 8.21
CA PRO A 41 -2.86 -39.40 9.39
C PRO A 41 -1.93 -38.22 9.05
N TYR A 42 -2.20 -37.03 9.61
CA TYR A 42 -1.37 -35.83 9.43
C TYR A 42 0.12 -36.01 9.74
N ARG A 43 0.46 -36.91 10.68
CA ARG A 43 1.86 -37.22 11.03
C ARG A 43 2.70 -37.67 9.83
N ASN A 44 2.09 -38.26 8.81
CA ASN A 44 2.79 -38.70 7.60
C ASN A 44 3.29 -37.49 6.81
N TYR A 45 2.47 -36.45 6.69
CA TYR A 45 2.85 -35.17 6.11
C TYR A 45 3.99 -34.50 6.89
N VAL A 46 3.88 -34.49 8.24
CA VAL A 46 4.95 -33.95 9.10
C VAL A 46 6.28 -34.69 8.89
N ALA A 47 6.24 -36.01 8.75
CA ALA A 47 7.43 -36.81 8.48
C ALA A 47 8.03 -36.47 7.09
N GLN A 48 7.20 -36.34 6.06
CA GLN A 48 7.64 -35.96 4.72
C GLN A 48 8.26 -34.55 4.70
N ALA A 49 7.63 -33.58 5.36
CA ALA A 49 8.17 -32.22 5.49
C ALA A 49 9.51 -32.19 6.23
N ARG A 50 9.71 -33.05 7.24
CA ARG A 50 10.97 -33.18 7.98
C ARG A 50 12.07 -33.90 7.22
N LEU A 51 11.71 -34.78 6.30
CA LEU A 51 12.64 -35.55 5.45
C LEU A 51 12.91 -34.87 4.10
N GLY A 52 12.22 -33.76 3.80
CA GLY A 52 12.39 -32.98 2.59
C GLY A 52 13.67 -32.14 2.58
N THR A 53 13.59 -31.00 1.92
CA THR A 53 14.68 -30.02 1.77
C THR A 53 15.33 -29.65 3.11
N SER A 54 16.66 -29.54 3.13
CA SER A 54 17.39 -29.22 4.36
C SER A 54 17.24 -27.76 4.78
N GLU A 55 17.46 -27.46 6.06
CA GLU A 55 17.41 -26.10 6.60
C GLU A 55 18.37 -25.15 5.85
N ALA A 56 19.58 -25.63 5.51
CA ALA A 56 20.59 -24.87 4.80
C ALA A 56 20.16 -24.51 3.36
N GLU A 57 19.45 -25.40 2.68
CA GLU A 57 18.92 -25.15 1.34
C GLU A 57 17.78 -24.14 1.37
N HIS A 58 16.88 -24.22 2.37
CA HIS A 58 15.87 -23.19 2.60
C HIS A 58 16.53 -21.82 2.86
N GLU A 59 17.54 -21.79 3.73
CA GLU A 59 18.24 -20.56 4.09
C GLU A 59 18.95 -19.94 2.89
N ALA A 60 19.61 -20.74 2.05
CA ALA A 60 20.25 -20.27 0.82
C ALA A 60 19.25 -19.62 -0.14
N PHE A 61 18.09 -20.27 -0.36
CA PHE A 61 17.02 -19.75 -1.20
C PHE A 61 16.46 -18.44 -0.68
N PHE A 62 16.08 -18.37 0.60
CA PHE A 62 15.52 -17.15 1.18
C PHE A 62 16.55 -16.03 1.31
N ARG A 63 17.83 -16.34 1.55
CA ARG A 63 18.91 -15.34 1.54
C ARG A 63 19.12 -14.74 0.15
N GLN A 64 19.01 -15.54 -0.91
CA GLN A 64 19.06 -15.03 -2.28
C GLN A 64 17.90 -14.07 -2.57
N MET A 65 16.69 -14.37 -2.06
CA MET A 65 15.50 -13.57 -2.32
C MET A 65 15.37 -12.32 -1.42
N LEU A 66 15.80 -12.42 -0.16
CA LEU A 66 15.52 -11.44 0.89
C LEU A 66 16.76 -10.74 1.45
N GLY A 67 17.97 -11.19 1.13
CA GLY A 67 19.19 -10.67 1.73
C GLY A 67 19.43 -9.18 1.50
N GLY A 68 18.88 -8.63 0.40
CA GLY A 68 18.92 -7.20 0.09
C GLY A 68 17.78 -6.38 0.72
N ILE A 69 16.90 -6.99 1.50
CA ILE A 69 15.78 -6.30 2.18
C ILE A 69 16.24 -5.88 3.57
N ASP A 70 16.36 -4.57 3.78
CA ASP A 70 16.81 -3.93 5.02
C ASP A 70 15.70 -3.20 5.78
N GLU A 71 14.59 -2.91 5.10
CA GLU A 71 13.37 -2.36 5.71
C GLU A 71 12.14 -3.26 5.49
N PRO A 72 11.19 -3.27 6.44
CA PRO A 72 9.97 -4.04 6.30
C PRO A 72 9.02 -3.40 5.29
N THR A 73 8.24 -4.21 4.59
CA THR A 73 7.15 -3.71 3.74
C THR A 73 5.87 -3.59 4.55
N LEU A 74 5.56 -2.37 5.01
CA LEU A 74 4.39 -2.06 5.82
C LEU A 74 3.35 -1.30 4.99
N ALA A 75 2.35 -2.01 4.47
CA ALA A 75 1.27 -1.39 3.68
C ALA A 75 0.53 -0.35 4.55
N PHE A 76 0.40 0.89 4.06
CA PHE A 76 -0.19 2.02 4.76
C PHE A 76 0.41 2.30 6.16
N GLY A 77 1.66 1.89 6.40
CA GLY A 77 2.32 2.01 7.71
C GLY A 77 1.74 1.09 8.79
N LEU A 78 0.95 0.07 8.41
CA LEU A 78 0.34 -0.87 9.35
C LEU A 78 1.41 -1.84 9.87
N ALA A 79 1.94 -1.58 11.06
CA ALA A 79 2.97 -2.40 11.70
C ALA A 79 2.41 -3.46 12.67
N GLN A 80 1.16 -3.30 13.12
CA GLN A 80 0.56 -4.17 14.14
C GLN A 80 0.02 -5.46 13.51
N VAL A 81 0.84 -6.52 13.52
CA VAL A 81 0.50 -7.88 13.04
C VAL A 81 0.09 -8.84 14.17
N GLN A 82 -0.28 -8.30 15.34
CA GLN A 82 -0.71 -9.06 16.53
C GLN A 82 -2.04 -8.51 17.10
N GLY A 83 -2.89 -7.94 16.25
CA GLY A 83 -4.22 -7.45 16.66
C GLY A 83 -5.21 -8.59 16.95
N ASP A 84 -6.33 -8.26 17.58
CA ASP A 84 -7.46 -9.18 17.81
C ASP A 84 -8.44 -9.26 16.62
N GLY A 85 -8.05 -8.65 15.48
CA GLY A 85 -8.83 -8.62 14.24
C GLY A 85 -10.10 -7.77 14.33
N ARG A 86 -10.28 -6.93 15.35
CA ARG A 86 -11.44 -6.02 15.44
C ARG A 86 -11.25 -4.80 14.53
N GLY A 87 -12.36 -4.31 13.96
CA GLY A 87 -12.34 -3.16 13.06
C GLY A 87 -11.79 -3.46 11.67
N ILE A 88 -11.71 -4.74 11.30
CA ILE A 88 -11.45 -5.19 9.94
C ILE A 88 -12.76 -5.11 9.15
N GLU A 89 -12.71 -4.44 8.02
CA GLU A 89 -13.74 -4.46 6.99
C GLU A 89 -13.40 -5.56 5.98
N GLU A 90 -14.42 -6.27 5.52
CA GLU A 90 -14.32 -7.31 4.50
C GLU A 90 -15.22 -6.97 3.32
N VAL A 91 -14.66 -7.00 2.11
CA VAL A 91 -15.39 -6.74 0.87
C VAL A 91 -14.95 -7.75 -0.18
N THR A 92 -15.93 -8.35 -0.86
CA THR A 92 -15.72 -9.27 -1.99
C THR A 92 -16.24 -8.64 -3.28
N VAL A 93 -15.41 -8.68 -4.33
CA VAL A 93 -15.71 -8.15 -5.67
C VAL A 93 -15.29 -9.17 -6.72
N ALA A 94 -16.18 -9.44 -7.67
CA ALA A 94 -15.84 -10.25 -8.85
C ALA A 94 -14.99 -9.43 -9.84
N VAL A 95 -13.98 -10.06 -10.44
CA VAL A 95 -13.23 -9.47 -11.55
C VAL A 95 -14.04 -9.62 -12.84
N ASP A 96 -14.09 -8.55 -13.66
CA ASP A 96 -14.76 -8.57 -14.97
C ASP A 96 -14.40 -9.86 -15.76
N GLU A 97 -15.41 -10.54 -16.31
CA GLU A 97 -15.23 -11.81 -17.02
C GLU A 97 -14.23 -11.68 -18.18
N ALA A 98 -14.35 -10.62 -18.98
CA ALA A 98 -13.44 -10.34 -20.08
C ALA A 98 -11.99 -10.11 -19.60
N LEU A 99 -11.80 -9.48 -18.44
CA LEU A 99 -10.47 -9.30 -17.84
C LEU A 99 -9.91 -10.63 -17.34
N SER A 100 -10.75 -11.44 -16.67
CA SER A 100 -10.36 -12.76 -16.17
C SER A 100 -9.89 -13.68 -17.31
N LEU A 101 -10.66 -13.77 -18.39
CA LEU A 101 -10.29 -14.52 -19.59
C LEU A 101 -9.04 -13.95 -20.27
N GLY A 102 -8.93 -12.62 -20.35
CA GLY A 102 -7.78 -11.91 -20.90
C GLY A 102 -6.49 -12.22 -20.15
N LEU A 103 -6.51 -12.15 -18.82
CA LEU A 103 -5.38 -12.48 -17.94
C LEU A 103 -4.96 -13.95 -18.12
N ARG A 104 -5.91 -14.89 -18.19
CA ARG A 104 -5.60 -16.31 -18.45
C ARG A 104 -4.96 -16.51 -19.82
N SER A 105 -5.43 -15.82 -20.84
CA SER A 105 -4.84 -15.85 -22.17
C SER A 105 -3.39 -15.34 -22.14
N GLN A 106 -3.14 -14.22 -21.45
CA GLN A 106 -1.77 -13.71 -21.25
C GLN A 106 -0.87 -14.68 -20.51
N ALA A 107 -1.35 -15.29 -19.42
CA ALA A 107 -0.61 -16.27 -18.65
C ALA A 107 -0.19 -17.46 -19.54
N ARG A 108 -1.12 -18.01 -20.33
CA ARG A 108 -0.85 -19.10 -21.29
C ARG A 108 0.17 -18.68 -22.35
N ARG A 109 0.05 -17.48 -22.93
CA ARG A 109 0.99 -16.97 -23.94
C ARG A 109 2.41 -16.81 -23.40
N LEU A 110 2.54 -16.40 -22.15
CA LEU A 110 3.83 -16.21 -21.50
C LEU A 110 4.42 -17.51 -20.91
N GLY A 111 3.63 -18.60 -20.86
CA GLY A 111 4.03 -19.86 -20.25
C GLY A 111 4.13 -19.77 -18.72
N VAL A 112 3.26 -18.98 -18.08
CA VAL A 112 3.25 -18.75 -16.62
C VAL A 112 1.88 -19.07 -16.03
N SER A 113 1.79 -19.16 -14.70
CA SER A 113 0.51 -19.33 -14.00
C SER A 113 -0.25 -18.00 -13.87
N ALA A 114 -1.59 -18.05 -13.82
CA ALA A 114 -2.42 -16.89 -13.52
C ALA A 114 -2.08 -16.29 -12.14
N ALA A 115 -1.76 -17.13 -11.15
CA ALA A 115 -1.22 -16.72 -9.86
C ALA A 115 -0.02 -15.77 -10.00
N SER A 116 0.87 -15.97 -10.99
CA SER A 116 2.04 -15.10 -11.19
C SER A 116 1.66 -13.69 -11.59
N LEU A 117 0.59 -13.53 -12.41
CA LEU A 117 0.04 -12.22 -12.77
C LEU A 117 -0.58 -11.53 -11.55
N ILE A 118 -1.34 -12.29 -10.77
CA ILE A 118 -2.00 -11.81 -9.55
C ILE A 118 -0.96 -11.36 -8.51
N HIS A 119 0.12 -12.12 -8.32
CA HIS A 119 1.21 -11.75 -7.41
C HIS A 119 1.93 -10.48 -7.85
N LEU A 120 2.16 -10.29 -9.17
CA LEU A 120 2.76 -9.05 -9.66
C LEU A 120 1.82 -7.85 -9.48
N ALA A 121 0.54 -8.00 -9.80
CA ALA A 121 -0.46 -6.96 -9.60
C ALA A 121 -0.56 -6.57 -8.11
N TRP A 122 -0.59 -7.55 -7.22
CA TRP A 122 -0.55 -7.31 -5.77
C TRP A 122 0.73 -6.63 -5.32
N GLY A 123 1.89 -7.06 -5.82
CA GLY A 123 3.16 -6.39 -5.57
C GLY A 123 3.12 -4.91 -6.00
N ARG A 124 2.47 -4.60 -7.12
CA ARG A 124 2.30 -3.21 -7.56
C ARG A 124 1.41 -2.41 -6.61
N VAL A 125 0.34 -3.00 -6.08
CA VAL A 125 -0.51 -2.39 -5.05
C VAL A 125 0.28 -2.16 -3.75
N MET A 126 1.06 -3.14 -3.31
CA MET A 126 1.90 -3.01 -2.11
C MET A 126 2.94 -1.92 -2.25
N ALA A 127 3.51 -1.74 -3.43
CA ALA A 127 4.48 -0.67 -3.67
C ALA A 127 3.85 0.72 -3.59
N LEU A 128 2.62 0.89 -4.07
CA LEU A 128 1.87 2.12 -3.84
C LEU A 128 1.58 2.34 -2.35
N ALA A 129 1.19 1.28 -1.64
CA ALA A 129 0.80 1.37 -0.23
C ALA A 129 1.97 1.56 0.74
N SER A 130 3.18 1.13 0.38
CA SER A 130 4.40 1.20 1.21
C SER A 130 5.40 2.26 0.76
N GLY A 131 5.33 2.70 -0.51
CA GLY A 131 6.33 3.59 -1.10
C GLY A 131 7.63 2.89 -1.52
N GLN A 132 7.68 1.55 -1.49
CA GLN A 132 8.86 0.74 -1.81
C GLN A 132 8.78 0.12 -3.20
N GLU A 133 9.91 -0.02 -3.88
CA GLU A 133 9.98 -0.71 -5.19
C GLU A 133 10.20 -2.22 -5.06
N ASN A 134 10.88 -2.68 -4.00
CA ASN A 134 11.07 -4.10 -3.71
C ASN A 134 10.19 -4.45 -2.52
N VAL A 135 9.01 -4.96 -2.81
CA VAL A 135 8.00 -5.23 -1.78
C VAL A 135 8.04 -6.68 -1.36
N VAL A 136 7.91 -6.90 -0.06
CA VAL A 136 7.76 -8.23 0.53
C VAL A 136 6.34 -8.38 1.07
N PHE A 137 5.68 -9.47 0.74
CA PHE A 137 4.41 -9.84 1.35
C PHE A 137 4.36 -11.36 1.55
N GLY A 138 3.49 -11.82 2.44
CA GLY A 138 3.30 -13.25 2.65
C GLY A 138 2.42 -13.82 1.53
N THR A 139 2.88 -14.87 0.86
CA THR A 139 2.04 -15.70 0.01
C THR A 139 1.66 -16.98 0.74
N VAL A 140 0.39 -17.36 0.66
CA VAL A 140 -0.10 -18.60 1.26
C VAL A 140 0.03 -19.73 0.23
N LEU A 141 0.84 -20.73 0.55
CA LEU A 141 1.00 -21.94 -0.26
C LEU A 141 0.13 -23.07 0.32
N LEU A 142 -0.58 -23.79 -0.55
CA LEU A 142 -1.27 -25.03 -0.20
C LEU A 142 -0.30 -26.21 -0.38
N GLY A 143 0.27 -26.72 0.72
CA GLY A 143 1.17 -27.88 0.73
C GLY A 143 0.49 -29.24 0.49
N ARG A 144 -0.74 -29.27 -0.04
CA ARG A 144 -1.49 -30.52 -0.31
C ARG A 144 -1.12 -31.18 -1.64
N MET A 145 -0.55 -30.42 -2.59
CA MET A 145 -0.18 -30.93 -3.92
C MET A 145 0.96 -31.97 -3.89
N GLN A 146 1.77 -32.02 -2.82
CA GLN A 146 2.94 -32.89 -2.71
C GLN A 146 2.77 -34.05 -1.70
N GLY A 147 1.64 -34.13 -0.99
CA GLY A 147 1.45 -35.05 0.14
C GLY A 147 1.16 -36.53 -0.20
N GLY A 148 1.25 -36.92 -1.47
CA GLY A 148 0.93 -38.28 -1.94
C GLY A 148 -0.58 -38.56 -2.04
N ASP A 149 -0.93 -39.79 -2.46
CA ASP A 149 -2.33 -40.23 -2.59
C ASP A 149 -3.11 -40.05 -1.27
N GLY A 150 -4.17 -39.24 -1.29
CA GLY A 150 -5.06 -39.00 -0.14
C GLY A 150 -4.70 -37.78 0.74
N ALA A 151 -3.65 -37.02 0.43
CA ALA A 151 -3.31 -35.79 1.16
C ALA A 151 -4.31 -34.64 0.93
N ASP A 152 -5.00 -34.66 -0.20
CA ASP A 152 -6.18 -33.83 -0.48
C ASP A 152 -7.28 -34.01 0.57
N ARG A 153 -7.44 -35.22 1.13
CA ARG A 153 -8.44 -35.57 2.16
C ARG A 153 -7.92 -35.62 3.59
N ALA A 154 -6.64 -35.37 3.81
CA ALA A 154 -6.05 -35.39 5.15
C ALA A 154 -6.54 -34.19 5.98
N LEU A 155 -6.87 -34.44 7.25
CA LEU A 155 -7.20 -33.37 8.20
C LEU A 155 -5.91 -32.84 8.84
N GLY A 156 -5.68 -31.53 8.76
CA GLY A 156 -4.51 -30.87 9.33
C GLY A 156 -4.26 -29.48 8.75
N MET A 157 -3.19 -28.82 9.22
CA MET A 157 -2.74 -27.53 8.69
C MET A 157 -1.72 -27.78 7.56
N PHE A 158 -2.17 -27.65 6.31
CA PHE A 158 -1.31 -27.79 5.12
C PHE A 158 -1.00 -26.44 4.46
N ILE A 159 -1.55 -25.35 4.99
CA ILE A 159 -1.21 -24.00 4.56
C ILE A 159 0.10 -23.55 5.22
N ASN A 160 0.98 -22.96 4.42
CA ASN A 160 2.17 -22.27 4.94
C ASN A 160 2.27 -20.87 4.34
N THR A 161 2.69 -19.91 5.15
CA THR A 161 2.90 -18.54 4.70
C THR A 161 4.38 -18.30 4.53
N LEU A 162 4.81 -18.01 3.30
CA LEU A 162 6.20 -17.70 2.99
C LEU A 162 6.33 -16.29 2.43
N PRO A 163 7.39 -15.55 2.78
CA PRO A 163 7.65 -14.24 2.20
C PRO A 163 7.99 -14.41 0.72
N ILE A 164 7.38 -13.60 -0.13
CA ILE A 164 7.83 -13.39 -1.50
C ILE A 164 8.24 -11.94 -1.67
N CYS A 165 9.44 -11.72 -2.22
CA CYS A 165 9.86 -10.41 -2.69
C CYS A 165 9.44 -10.24 -4.15
N VAL A 166 8.80 -9.13 -4.48
CA VAL A 166 8.44 -8.73 -5.85
C VAL A 166 9.03 -7.35 -6.10
N SER A 167 9.83 -7.23 -7.16
CA SER A 167 10.35 -5.94 -7.61
C SER A 167 9.36 -5.30 -8.58
N VAL A 168 9.08 -4.01 -8.43
CA VAL A 168 8.13 -3.28 -9.27
C VAL A 168 8.68 -1.96 -9.81
N GLY A 169 10.00 -1.82 -9.89
CA GLY A 169 10.68 -0.65 -10.45
C GLY A 169 10.70 -0.62 -11.99
N GLU A 170 11.87 -0.32 -12.57
CA GLU A 170 12.01 -0.06 -14.01
C GLU A 170 11.99 -1.30 -14.91
N GLN A 171 11.99 -2.51 -14.34
CA GLN A 171 11.97 -3.74 -15.11
C GLN A 171 10.73 -3.84 -16.01
N SER A 172 10.87 -4.51 -17.16
CA SER A 172 9.75 -4.67 -18.08
C SER A 172 8.63 -5.51 -17.46
N VAL A 173 7.38 -5.18 -17.75
CA VAL A 173 6.21 -5.94 -17.26
C VAL A 173 6.33 -7.42 -17.62
N ARG A 174 6.74 -7.74 -18.86
CA ARG A 174 6.91 -9.14 -19.29
C ARG A 174 7.94 -9.90 -18.46
N ASP A 175 9.09 -9.29 -18.21
CA ASP A 175 10.18 -9.95 -17.47
C ASP A 175 9.84 -10.05 -15.99
N ALA A 176 9.17 -9.04 -15.43
CA ALA A 176 8.68 -9.05 -14.06
C ALA A 176 7.69 -10.21 -13.81
N VAL A 177 6.75 -10.45 -14.73
CA VAL A 177 5.84 -11.59 -14.65
C VAL A 177 6.59 -12.91 -14.65
N LYS A 178 7.57 -13.08 -15.55
CA LYS A 178 8.38 -14.30 -15.64
C LYS A 178 9.25 -14.52 -14.40
N MET A 179 9.84 -13.45 -13.87
CA MET A 179 10.63 -13.49 -12.64
C MET A 179 9.76 -13.87 -11.45
N THR A 180 8.57 -13.28 -11.34
CA THR A 180 7.58 -13.62 -10.30
C THR A 180 7.17 -15.08 -10.41
N HIS A 181 6.92 -15.56 -11.64
CA HIS A 181 6.62 -16.97 -11.88
C HIS A 181 7.76 -17.90 -11.47
N ALA A 182 9.00 -17.60 -11.86
CA ALA A 182 10.17 -18.38 -11.49
C ALA A 182 10.36 -18.45 -9.97
N ARG A 183 10.15 -17.33 -9.26
CA ARG A 183 10.20 -17.27 -7.78
C ARG A 183 9.12 -18.14 -7.14
N LEU A 184 7.87 -18.04 -7.60
CA LEU A 184 6.77 -18.86 -7.10
C LEU A 184 7.03 -20.35 -7.32
N THR A 185 7.47 -20.73 -8.51
CA THR A 185 7.79 -22.13 -8.83
C THR A 185 8.96 -22.66 -8.00
N ALA A 186 10.03 -21.88 -7.83
CA ALA A 186 11.16 -22.28 -7.00
C ALA A 186 10.76 -22.42 -5.52
N MET A 187 9.83 -21.58 -5.04
CA MET A 187 9.33 -21.61 -3.67
C MET A 187 8.59 -22.91 -3.33
N LEU A 188 8.03 -23.63 -4.30
CA LEU A 188 7.37 -24.93 -4.07
C LEU A 188 8.32 -25.99 -3.50
N ALA A 189 9.61 -25.98 -3.89
CA ALA A 189 10.62 -26.86 -3.30
C ALA A 189 10.97 -26.49 -1.85
N HIS A 190 10.54 -25.32 -1.41
CA HIS A 190 10.77 -24.77 -0.08
C HIS A 190 9.46 -24.55 0.70
N GLU A 191 8.34 -25.13 0.25
CA GLU A 191 7.01 -24.90 0.82
C GLU A 191 6.86 -25.29 2.30
N HIS A 192 7.76 -26.12 2.82
CA HIS A 192 7.80 -26.54 4.23
C HIS A 192 8.71 -25.68 5.11
N ALA A 193 9.41 -24.68 4.56
CA ALA A 193 10.25 -23.80 5.35
C ALA A 193 9.42 -23.03 6.38
N SER A 194 9.97 -22.81 7.58
CA SER A 194 9.29 -21.94 8.54
C SER A 194 9.39 -20.47 8.13
N LEU A 195 8.32 -19.70 8.32
CA LEU A 195 8.34 -18.25 8.13
C LEU A 195 9.47 -17.58 8.94
N ALA A 196 9.71 -18.04 10.17
CA ALA A 196 10.78 -17.52 11.02
C ALA A 196 12.18 -17.73 10.41
N LEU A 197 12.42 -18.86 9.72
CA LEU A 197 13.68 -19.09 8.99
C LEU A 197 13.81 -18.11 7.84
N ALA A 198 12.78 -17.98 7.03
CA ALA A 198 12.78 -17.08 5.88
C ALA A 198 13.00 -15.62 6.31
N GLN A 199 12.34 -15.17 7.39
CA GLN A 199 12.48 -13.82 7.93
C GLN A 199 13.91 -13.50 8.40
N ARG A 200 14.59 -14.45 9.06
CA ARG A 200 16.00 -14.30 9.47
C ARG A 200 16.99 -14.16 8.32
N CYS A 201 16.56 -14.45 7.10
CA CYS A 201 17.40 -14.29 5.91
C CYS A 201 17.40 -12.85 5.37
N SER A 202 16.55 -11.97 5.89
CA SER A 202 16.56 -10.52 5.61
C SER A 202 17.47 -9.76 6.59
N SER A 203 17.76 -8.50 6.29
CA SER A 203 18.49 -7.59 7.18
C SER A 203 17.57 -6.84 8.16
N VAL A 204 16.26 -7.07 8.10
CA VAL A 204 15.27 -6.46 9.01
C VAL A 204 15.45 -7.02 10.43
N ALA A 205 15.37 -6.13 11.43
CA ALA A 205 15.49 -6.51 12.83
C ALA A 205 14.42 -7.57 13.21
N SER A 206 14.82 -8.63 13.91
CA SER A 206 13.93 -9.76 14.25
C SER A 206 12.73 -9.39 15.15
N SER A 207 12.76 -8.22 15.80
CA SER A 207 11.65 -7.68 16.58
C SER A 207 10.56 -7.02 15.72
N THR A 208 10.81 -6.83 14.43
CA THR A 208 9.93 -6.12 13.50
C THR A 208 9.40 -7.12 12.47
N PRO A 209 8.10 -7.11 12.12
CA PRO A 209 7.59 -7.97 11.07
C PRO A 209 8.21 -7.59 9.72
N LEU A 210 8.65 -8.58 8.94
CA LEU A 210 9.19 -8.35 7.58
C LEU A 210 8.15 -7.76 6.62
N PHE A 211 6.88 -8.11 6.81
CA PHE A 211 5.75 -7.63 6.02
C PHE A 211 4.47 -7.61 6.87
N SER A 212 3.49 -6.80 6.47
CA SER A 212 2.17 -6.73 7.13
C SER A 212 0.98 -7.12 6.25
N ALA A 213 1.24 -7.52 5.00
CA ALA A 213 0.21 -7.89 4.04
C ALA A 213 0.34 -9.35 3.58
N LEU A 214 -0.82 -9.99 3.36
CA LEU A 214 -0.92 -11.33 2.78
C LEU A 214 -1.61 -11.32 1.42
N LEU A 215 -1.19 -12.25 0.57
CA LEU A 215 -1.91 -12.69 -0.62
C LEU A 215 -2.20 -14.19 -0.51
N ASN A 216 -3.47 -14.55 -0.55
CA ASN A 216 -3.94 -15.93 -0.51
C ASN A 216 -4.60 -16.25 -1.85
N TYR A 217 -3.90 -16.99 -2.71
CA TYR A 217 -4.41 -17.40 -4.01
C TYR A 217 -4.93 -18.84 -3.91
N ARG A 218 -6.23 -19.03 -4.11
CA ARG A 218 -6.91 -20.32 -4.00
C ARG A 218 -7.48 -20.69 -5.35
N HIS A 219 -7.29 -21.94 -5.77
CA HIS A 219 -8.00 -22.50 -6.90
C HIS A 219 -9.21 -23.26 -6.39
N SER A 220 -10.40 -22.75 -6.68
CA SER A 220 -11.67 -23.30 -6.21
C SER A 220 -12.46 -23.78 -7.41
N SER A 221 -12.18 -24.99 -7.88
CA SER A 221 -12.97 -25.67 -8.92
C SER A 221 -14.16 -26.42 -8.32
N ILE A 222 -14.90 -25.79 -7.39
CA ILE A 222 -16.06 -26.41 -6.77
C ILE A 222 -17.31 -25.89 -7.48
N GLU A 223 -17.81 -26.67 -8.42
CA GLU A 223 -19.22 -26.61 -8.78
C GLU A 223 -20.03 -26.95 -7.53
N VAL A 224 -20.68 -25.96 -6.92
CA VAL A 224 -21.73 -26.21 -5.92
C VAL A 224 -22.86 -26.92 -6.66
N THR A 225 -22.85 -28.25 -6.64
CA THR A 225 -23.90 -29.07 -7.27
C THR A 225 -25.20 -28.97 -6.47
N ASP A 226 -26.35 -29.04 -7.13
CA ASP A 226 -27.68 -29.10 -6.48
C ASP A 226 -27.80 -30.23 -5.43
N ALA A 227 -26.94 -31.25 -5.53
CA ALA A 227 -26.78 -32.32 -4.54
C ALA A 227 -26.22 -31.84 -3.18
N LEU A 228 -25.31 -30.86 -3.17
CA LEU A 228 -24.78 -30.23 -1.95
C LEU A 228 -25.87 -29.40 -1.24
N LEU A 229 -26.70 -28.68 -1.99
CA LEU A 229 -27.77 -27.86 -1.43
C LEU A 229 -28.93 -28.70 -0.86
N SER A 230 -29.24 -29.83 -1.48
CA SER A 230 -30.33 -30.73 -1.05
C SER A 230 -29.99 -31.54 0.21
N ALA A 231 -28.71 -31.78 0.50
CA ALA A 231 -28.27 -32.50 1.70
C ALA A 231 -28.45 -31.71 3.02
N TRP A 232 -28.46 -30.39 2.92
CA TRP A 232 -28.64 -29.49 4.05
C TRP A 232 -30.11 -29.07 4.21
N ASN A 233 -31.07 -29.81 3.66
CA ASN A 233 -32.50 -29.50 3.76
C ASN A 233 -32.92 -29.25 5.23
N GLY A 234 -33.18 -27.98 5.57
CA GLY A 234 -33.53 -27.52 6.93
C GLY A 234 -32.38 -26.90 7.75
N MET A 235 -31.15 -26.86 7.22
CA MET A 235 -29.96 -26.23 7.79
C MET A 235 -29.48 -25.11 6.88
N GLN A 236 -29.10 -23.98 7.48
CA GLN A 236 -28.59 -22.81 6.77
C GLN A 236 -27.29 -22.37 7.44
N MET A 237 -26.22 -22.20 6.67
CA MET A 237 -25.01 -21.54 7.17
C MET A 237 -25.35 -20.07 7.44
N LEU A 238 -25.22 -19.65 8.69
CA LEU A 238 -25.55 -18.29 9.12
C LEU A 238 -24.37 -17.33 9.01
N SER A 239 -23.17 -17.82 9.29
CA SER A 239 -21.92 -17.05 9.26
C SER A 239 -20.73 -18.00 9.21
N SER A 240 -19.65 -17.58 8.57
CA SER A 240 -18.31 -18.18 8.64
C SER A 240 -17.33 -17.04 8.87
N GLU A 241 -16.40 -17.19 9.81
CA GLU A 241 -15.35 -16.20 10.09
C GLU A 241 -13.99 -16.91 10.12
N GLU A 242 -13.06 -16.46 9.27
CA GLU A 242 -11.64 -16.82 9.30
C GLU A 242 -10.85 -15.53 9.59
N ARG A 243 -10.02 -15.54 10.65
CA ARG A 243 -9.28 -14.35 11.07
C ARG A 243 -7.79 -14.59 10.98
N THR A 244 -7.10 -13.75 10.21
CA THR A 244 -5.64 -13.69 10.17
C THR A 244 -5.14 -12.57 11.09
N ASN A 245 -3.93 -12.71 11.63
CA ASN A 245 -3.33 -11.67 12.48
C ASN A 245 -2.75 -10.50 11.65
N TYR A 246 -2.88 -10.54 10.31
CA TYR A 246 -2.31 -9.55 9.41
C TYR A 246 -3.32 -8.44 9.12
N PRO A 247 -2.92 -7.16 9.22
CA PRO A 247 -3.83 -6.03 9.07
C PRO A 247 -4.32 -5.81 7.63
N LEU A 248 -3.71 -6.47 6.65
CA LEU A 248 -4.14 -6.46 5.25
C LEU A 248 -4.03 -7.86 4.64
N THR A 249 -5.14 -8.41 4.18
CA THR A 249 -5.18 -9.69 3.45
C THR A 249 -5.96 -9.52 2.15
N MET A 250 -5.40 -10.01 1.05
CA MET A 250 -6.07 -10.16 -0.23
C MET A 250 -6.26 -11.65 -0.51
N ASN A 251 -7.51 -12.11 -0.49
CA ASN A 251 -7.87 -13.45 -0.94
C ASN A 251 -8.30 -13.37 -2.42
N VAL A 252 -7.81 -14.32 -3.22
CA VAL A 252 -8.14 -14.45 -4.64
C VAL A 252 -8.64 -15.86 -4.89
N ASP A 253 -9.91 -15.98 -5.22
CA ASP A 253 -10.53 -17.25 -5.58
C ASP A 253 -10.55 -17.36 -7.11
N ASP A 254 -9.78 -18.32 -7.63
CA ASP A 254 -9.74 -18.70 -9.05
C ASP A 254 -10.82 -19.75 -9.31
N LEU A 255 -11.90 -19.32 -9.96
CA LEU A 255 -13.12 -20.09 -10.23
C LEU A 255 -13.06 -20.86 -11.56
N GLY A 256 -11.88 -20.93 -12.20
CA GLY A 256 -11.69 -21.57 -13.51
C GLY A 256 -11.88 -20.61 -14.70
N ASP A 257 -13.01 -19.91 -14.78
CA ASP A 257 -13.28 -18.89 -15.81
C ASP A 257 -13.22 -17.45 -15.27
N GLY A 258 -13.59 -17.23 -14.01
CA GLY A 258 -13.54 -15.96 -13.30
C GLY A 258 -12.50 -15.90 -12.18
N PHE A 259 -12.33 -14.70 -11.61
CA PHE A 259 -11.65 -14.48 -10.33
C PHE A 259 -12.57 -13.70 -9.39
N SER A 260 -12.51 -14.01 -8.10
CA SER A 260 -13.12 -13.21 -7.03
C SER A 260 -12.05 -12.66 -6.10
N LEU A 261 -12.14 -11.38 -5.76
CA LEU A 261 -11.20 -10.67 -4.89
C LEU A 261 -11.90 -10.37 -3.56
N THR A 262 -11.36 -10.85 -2.45
CA THR A 262 -11.83 -10.50 -1.12
C THR A 262 -10.74 -9.79 -0.34
N ALA A 263 -10.93 -8.51 -0.05
CA ALA A 263 -10.02 -7.71 0.76
C ALA A 263 -10.48 -7.68 2.21
N LEU A 264 -9.55 -7.94 3.13
CA LEU A 264 -9.73 -7.75 4.57
C LEU A 264 -8.70 -6.72 5.04
N VAL A 265 -9.15 -5.58 5.54
CA VAL A 265 -8.28 -4.49 5.99
C VAL A 265 -8.93 -3.67 7.10
N GLU A 266 -8.12 -2.97 7.90
CA GLU A 266 -8.64 -1.98 8.86
C GLU A 266 -9.58 -0.98 8.17
N ALA A 267 -10.77 -0.76 8.75
CA ALA A 267 -11.85 0.04 8.15
C ALA A 267 -11.45 1.47 7.78
N ARG A 268 -10.43 2.05 8.42
CA ARG A 268 -9.89 3.38 8.05
C ARG A 268 -9.28 3.43 6.65
N ILE A 269 -8.84 2.29 6.11
CA ILE A 269 -8.25 2.18 4.78
C ILE A 269 -9.35 1.98 3.72
N GLY A 270 -10.38 1.20 4.06
CA GLY A 270 -11.50 0.85 3.19
C GLY A 270 -11.22 -0.41 2.38
N ALA A 271 -11.93 -1.51 2.65
CA ALA A 271 -11.73 -2.78 1.95
C ALA A 271 -12.09 -2.69 0.46
N GLN A 272 -13.18 -1.98 0.13
CA GLN A 272 -13.56 -1.72 -1.26
C GLN A 272 -12.43 -1.03 -2.05
N ARG A 273 -11.75 -0.07 -1.42
CA ARG A 273 -10.64 0.67 -2.05
C ARG A 273 -9.48 -0.26 -2.41
N ILE A 274 -9.19 -1.26 -1.58
CA ILE A 274 -8.16 -2.27 -1.88
C ILE A 274 -8.58 -3.17 -3.04
N CYS A 275 -9.84 -3.61 -3.09
CA CYS A 275 -10.37 -4.33 -4.24
C CYS A 275 -10.26 -3.49 -5.53
N ASP A 276 -10.61 -2.21 -5.48
CA ASP A 276 -10.51 -1.30 -6.60
C ASP A 276 -9.05 -1.13 -7.08
N TYR A 277 -8.10 -1.01 -6.14
CA TYR A 277 -6.66 -0.95 -6.44
C TYR A 277 -6.18 -2.19 -7.15
N MET A 278 -6.57 -3.36 -6.64
CA MET A 278 -6.22 -4.64 -7.25
C MET A 278 -6.83 -4.79 -8.64
N HIS A 279 -8.09 -4.38 -8.82
CA HIS A 279 -8.78 -4.43 -10.11
C HIS A 279 -8.11 -3.54 -11.16
N VAL A 280 -7.76 -2.30 -10.79
CA VAL A 280 -7.04 -1.37 -11.69
C VAL A 280 -5.64 -1.90 -12.00
N ALA A 281 -4.92 -2.45 -11.02
CA ALA A 281 -3.61 -3.06 -11.24
C ALA A 281 -3.68 -4.25 -12.22
N LEU A 282 -4.70 -5.11 -12.08
CA LEU A 282 -4.93 -6.24 -12.98
C LEU A 282 -5.28 -5.79 -14.41
N ARG A 283 -6.16 -4.79 -14.53
CA ARG A 283 -6.49 -4.20 -15.83
C ARG A 283 -5.25 -3.60 -16.50
N SER A 284 -4.50 -2.78 -15.76
CA SER A 284 -3.30 -2.14 -16.28
C SER A 284 -2.24 -3.16 -16.67
N LEU A 285 -2.08 -4.24 -15.91
CA LEU A 285 -1.19 -5.36 -16.24
C LEU A 285 -1.63 -6.07 -17.53
N PHE A 286 -2.93 -6.36 -17.68
CA PHE A 286 -3.48 -6.95 -18.88
C PHE A 286 -3.21 -6.07 -20.12
N ASP A 287 -3.55 -4.77 -20.03
CA ASP A 287 -3.36 -3.81 -21.12
C ASP A 287 -1.88 -3.68 -21.50
N ALA A 288 -1.00 -3.65 -20.49
CA ALA A 288 0.45 -3.63 -20.68
C ALA A 288 0.96 -4.85 -21.43
N LEU A 289 0.55 -6.05 -21.01
CA LEU A 289 0.97 -7.28 -21.66
C LEU A 289 0.45 -7.42 -23.09
N GLU A 290 -0.68 -6.79 -23.40
CA GLU A 290 -1.27 -6.80 -24.74
C GLU A 290 -0.61 -5.79 -25.69
N HIS A 291 -0.35 -4.57 -25.22
CA HIS A 291 0.03 -3.46 -26.08
C HIS A 291 1.47 -2.95 -25.89
N ALA A 292 2.00 -3.04 -24.68
CA ALA A 292 3.30 -2.46 -24.31
C ALA A 292 4.07 -3.33 -23.29
N PRO A 293 4.39 -4.59 -23.60
CA PRO A 293 4.96 -5.54 -22.63
C PRO A 293 6.35 -5.14 -22.11
N HIS A 294 7.01 -4.23 -22.82
CA HIS A 294 8.33 -3.69 -22.49
C HIS A 294 8.28 -2.45 -21.58
N GLN A 295 7.10 -1.91 -21.27
CA GLN A 295 7.01 -0.78 -20.36
C GLN A 295 7.43 -1.19 -18.92
N PRO A 296 7.93 -0.24 -18.11
CA PRO A 296 8.27 -0.47 -16.72
C PRO A 296 7.08 -0.95 -15.87
N VAL A 297 7.30 -1.81 -14.87
CA VAL A 297 6.23 -2.20 -13.93
C VAL A 297 5.71 -1.00 -13.12
N GLN A 298 6.59 -0.06 -12.76
CA GLN A 298 6.19 1.12 -11.98
C GLN A 298 5.15 2.01 -12.69
N SER A 299 5.05 1.94 -14.02
CA SER A 299 4.06 2.70 -14.82
C SER A 299 2.65 2.10 -14.77
N LEU A 300 2.51 0.85 -14.29
CA LEU A 300 1.20 0.22 -14.13
C LEU A 300 0.35 1.04 -13.15
N ALA A 301 -0.86 1.39 -13.60
CA ALA A 301 -1.82 2.13 -12.81
C ALA A 301 -2.35 1.24 -11.68
N VAL A 302 -2.58 1.86 -10.52
CA VAL A 302 -3.21 1.23 -9.34
C VAL A 302 -4.38 2.08 -8.85
N LEU A 303 -4.23 3.41 -8.88
CA LEU A 303 -5.29 4.31 -8.43
C LEU A 303 -6.47 4.31 -9.40
N PRO A 304 -7.71 4.15 -8.91
CA PRO A 304 -8.91 4.34 -9.68
C PRO A 304 -8.94 5.74 -10.31
N PRO A 305 -9.48 5.90 -11.54
CA PRO A 305 -9.49 7.20 -12.22
C PRO A 305 -10.17 8.32 -11.42
N THR A 306 -11.22 7.98 -10.66
CA THR A 306 -11.94 8.91 -9.77
C THR A 306 -11.04 9.41 -8.64
N GLU A 307 -10.34 8.50 -7.97
CA GLU A 307 -9.41 8.83 -6.90
C GLU A 307 -8.22 9.62 -7.44
N ARG A 308 -7.65 9.22 -8.58
CA ARG A 308 -6.58 9.97 -9.24
C ARG A 308 -6.99 11.40 -9.56
N ARG A 309 -8.20 11.61 -10.09
CA ARG A 309 -8.75 12.96 -10.35
C ARG A 309 -8.92 13.76 -9.07
N GLN A 310 -9.38 13.12 -8.00
CA GLN A 310 -9.53 13.77 -6.71
C GLN A 310 -8.18 14.31 -6.21
N LEU A 311 -7.15 13.47 -6.25
CA LEU A 311 -5.80 13.79 -5.76
C LEU A 311 -5.08 14.84 -6.62
N LEU A 312 -5.18 14.72 -7.95
CA LEU A 312 -4.40 15.55 -8.86
C LEU A 312 -5.11 16.84 -9.29
N GLU A 313 -6.42 16.80 -9.45
CA GLU A 313 -7.19 17.92 -10.01
C GLU A 313 -8.05 18.58 -8.94
N THR A 314 -8.82 17.80 -8.17
CA THR A 314 -9.85 18.36 -7.28
C THR A 314 -9.25 19.04 -6.05
N TRP A 315 -8.27 18.40 -5.38
CA TRP A 315 -7.59 19.00 -4.23
C TRP A 315 -6.58 20.09 -4.61
N ASN A 316 -6.08 20.08 -5.85
CA ASN A 316 -5.14 21.10 -6.35
C ASN A 316 -5.83 22.20 -7.17
N ALA A 317 -7.17 22.20 -7.23
CA ALA A 317 -7.92 23.24 -7.91
C ALA A 317 -7.71 24.58 -7.18
N SER A 318 -6.89 25.46 -7.74
CA SER A 318 -6.80 26.86 -7.31
C SER A 318 -7.63 27.71 -8.27
N PRO A 319 -8.87 28.11 -7.89
CA PRO A 319 -9.73 28.91 -8.77
C PRO A 319 -9.28 30.37 -8.89
N GLN A 320 -8.26 30.79 -8.13
CA GLN A 320 -7.90 32.19 -7.99
C GLN A 320 -6.66 32.52 -8.81
N THR A 321 -6.86 33.20 -9.93
CA THR A 321 -5.79 33.90 -10.62
C THR A 321 -5.52 35.20 -9.86
N TYR A 322 -4.39 35.28 -9.17
CA TYR A 322 -3.95 36.55 -8.58
C TYR A 322 -3.47 37.48 -9.70
N ALA A 323 -3.85 38.75 -9.64
CA ALA A 323 -3.36 39.76 -10.58
C ALA A 323 -1.83 39.86 -10.43
N HIS A 324 -1.10 39.43 -11.46
CA HIS A 324 0.36 39.29 -11.43
C HIS A 324 1.12 40.62 -11.54
N ASP A 325 0.43 41.73 -11.77
CA ASP A 325 1.07 42.93 -12.31
C ASP A 325 1.40 43.99 -11.26
N THR A 326 0.84 43.91 -10.04
CA THR A 326 1.04 44.95 -9.02
C THR A 326 1.80 44.45 -7.80
N LEU A 327 3.03 44.92 -7.66
CA LEU A 327 3.88 44.66 -6.51
C LEU A 327 3.25 45.22 -5.22
N ILE A 328 3.48 44.55 -4.08
CA ILE A 328 2.91 44.92 -2.78
C ILE A 328 3.20 46.39 -2.44
N HIS A 329 4.42 46.87 -2.67
CA HIS A 329 4.79 48.27 -2.41
C HIS A 329 4.07 49.25 -3.36
N GLY A 330 3.77 48.84 -4.60
CA GLY A 330 2.97 49.64 -5.53
C GLY A 330 1.50 49.73 -5.11
N GLN A 331 0.92 48.65 -4.60
CA GLN A 331 -0.43 48.69 -4.00
C GLN A 331 -0.46 49.60 -2.76
N PHE A 332 0.61 49.58 -1.95
CA PHE A 332 0.74 50.46 -0.80
C PHE A 332 0.86 51.94 -1.21
N GLU A 333 1.62 52.25 -2.25
CA GLU A 333 1.72 53.61 -2.81
C GLU A 333 0.37 54.14 -3.28
N ALA A 334 -0.42 53.31 -3.97
CA ALA A 334 -1.76 53.68 -4.40
C ALA A 334 -2.66 54.02 -3.20
N CYS A 335 -2.58 53.27 -2.10
CA CYS A 335 -3.30 53.57 -0.86
C CYS A 335 -2.82 54.88 -0.22
N ALA A 336 -1.50 55.13 -0.21
CA ALA A 336 -0.93 56.36 0.34
C ALA A 336 -1.30 57.62 -0.46
N VAL A 337 -1.53 57.49 -1.77
CA VAL A 337 -2.07 58.57 -2.61
C VAL A 337 -3.57 58.76 -2.35
N ALA A 338 -4.33 57.68 -2.27
CA ALA A 338 -5.79 57.75 -2.11
C ALA A 338 -6.23 58.20 -0.71
N GLN A 339 -5.50 57.81 0.33
CA GLN A 339 -5.86 58.04 1.74
C GLN A 339 -4.62 58.41 2.58
N PRO A 340 -3.96 59.55 2.31
CA PRO A 340 -2.69 59.90 2.94
C PRO A 340 -2.79 60.05 4.46
N ASP A 341 -3.91 60.54 4.98
CA ASP A 341 -4.10 60.82 6.42
C ASP A 341 -4.67 59.62 7.20
N ALA A 342 -5.02 58.52 6.52
CA ALA A 342 -5.49 57.31 7.18
C ALA A 342 -4.34 56.63 7.95
N VAL A 343 -4.63 56.10 9.13
CA VAL A 343 -3.64 55.38 9.96
C VAL A 343 -3.26 54.06 9.27
N ALA A 344 -1.96 53.86 9.02
CA ALA A 344 -1.43 52.64 8.40
C ALA A 344 -0.83 51.68 9.43
N VAL A 345 -0.10 52.20 10.43
CA VAL A 345 0.57 51.39 11.45
C VAL A 345 0.42 52.05 12.82
N VAL A 346 0.13 51.24 13.83
CA VAL A 346 0.08 51.63 15.24
C VAL A 346 1.08 50.79 16.01
N PHE A 347 1.92 51.42 16.81
CA PHE A 347 2.83 50.75 17.72
C PHE A 347 2.86 51.52 19.04
N GLU A 348 2.34 50.90 20.11
CA GLU A 348 2.14 51.54 21.41
C GLU A 348 1.34 52.86 21.27
N SER A 349 1.88 53.97 21.79
CA SER A 349 1.26 55.30 21.70
C SER A 349 1.64 56.06 20.42
N ARG A 350 2.35 55.42 19.48
CA ARG A 350 2.81 56.04 18.23
C ARG A 350 2.04 55.50 17.04
N THR A 351 1.77 56.37 16.08
CA THR A 351 1.07 56.02 14.84
C THR A 351 1.81 56.59 13.64
N LEU A 352 1.70 55.93 12.49
CA LEU A 352 2.05 56.48 11.18
C LEU A 352 0.84 56.41 10.26
N THR A 353 0.56 57.50 9.56
CA THR A 353 -0.39 57.49 8.46
C THR A 353 0.20 56.82 7.21
N TYR A 354 -0.63 56.47 6.24
CA TYR A 354 -0.15 55.93 4.96
C TYR A 354 0.81 56.91 4.26
N GLY A 355 0.50 58.21 4.28
CA GLY A 355 1.37 59.24 3.71
C GLY A 355 2.72 59.32 4.42
N GLU A 356 2.73 59.34 5.75
CA GLU A 356 3.96 59.40 6.54
C GLU A 356 4.83 58.15 6.38
N LEU A 357 4.22 56.97 6.41
CA LEU A 357 4.93 55.70 6.23
C LEU A 357 5.51 55.59 4.82
N ASN A 358 4.73 55.96 3.79
CA ASN A 358 5.22 55.96 2.41
C ASN A 358 6.39 56.93 2.23
N ALA A 359 6.31 58.13 2.80
CA ALA A 359 7.38 59.12 2.71
C ALA A 359 8.68 58.64 3.38
N ARG A 360 8.60 58.06 4.58
CA ARG A 360 9.77 57.50 5.29
C ARG A 360 10.35 56.30 4.55
N ALA A 361 9.50 55.42 4.01
CA ALA A 361 9.95 54.27 3.22
C ALA A 361 10.62 54.72 1.91
N ASN A 362 10.12 55.76 1.24
CA ASN A 362 10.76 56.34 0.04
C ASN A 362 12.14 56.94 0.37
N GLN A 363 12.27 57.62 1.50
CA GLN A 363 13.57 58.15 1.94
C GLN A 363 14.60 57.03 2.14
N LEU A 364 14.19 55.94 2.82
CA LEU A 364 15.05 54.77 2.99
C LEU A 364 15.37 54.09 1.65
N ALA A 365 14.39 53.92 0.76
CA ALA A 365 14.60 53.33 -0.55
C ALA A 365 15.63 54.11 -1.38
N HIS A 366 15.53 55.44 -1.42
CA HIS A 366 16.51 56.28 -2.09
C HIS A 366 17.90 56.20 -1.45
N HIS A 367 17.99 56.08 -0.12
CA HIS A 367 19.27 55.88 0.56
C HIS A 367 19.91 54.54 0.16
N LEU A 368 19.14 53.44 0.14
CA LEU A 368 19.62 52.13 -0.30
C LEU A 368 20.07 52.15 -1.77
N LEU A 369 19.31 52.80 -2.66
CA LEU A 369 19.71 52.97 -4.06
C LEU A 369 21.01 53.77 -4.19
N ALA A 370 21.21 54.81 -3.36
CA ALA A 370 22.46 55.57 -3.33
C ALA A 370 23.66 54.76 -2.82
N LEU A 371 23.42 53.75 -1.96
CA LEU A 371 24.43 52.77 -1.54
C LEU A 371 24.71 51.70 -2.60
N GLY A 372 24.02 51.74 -3.75
CA GLY A 372 24.24 50.85 -4.88
C GLY A 372 23.41 49.57 -4.87
N ILE A 373 22.39 49.48 -4.01
CA ILE A 373 21.45 48.36 -4.00
C ILE A 373 20.72 48.25 -5.35
N ARG A 374 20.62 47.01 -5.84
CA ARG A 374 19.98 46.63 -7.11
C ARG A 374 18.90 45.57 -6.87
N PRO A 375 18.03 45.32 -7.85
CA PRO A 375 17.17 44.15 -7.84
C PRO A 375 17.96 42.86 -7.57
N ASP A 376 17.33 41.94 -6.82
CA ASP A 376 17.90 40.67 -6.34
C ASP A 376 19.00 40.77 -5.25
N ASP A 377 19.41 41.99 -4.87
CA ASP A 377 20.24 42.18 -3.68
C ASP A 377 19.48 41.85 -2.39
N ARG A 378 20.23 41.51 -1.36
CA ARG A 378 19.72 41.16 -0.02
C ARG A 378 20.11 42.23 0.98
N VAL A 379 19.14 42.84 1.63
CA VAL A 379 19.35 43.84 2.67
C VAL A 379 18.95 43.26 4.02
N ALA A 380 19.93 43.11 4.91
CA ALA A 380 19.66 42.69 6.28
C ALA A 380 18.90 43.78 7.03
N ILE A 381 17.84 43.39 7.75
CA ILE A 381 17.09 44.27 8.65
C ILE A 381 17.19 43.72 10.07
N CYS A 382 17.96 44.40 10.91
CA CYS A 382 18.22 44.04 12.30
C CYS A 382 17.72 45.16 13.22
N VAL A 383 16.42 45.18 13.45
CA VAL A 383 15.74 46.16 14.30
C VAL A 383 14.69 45.47 15.16
N GLU A 384 14.41 46.02 16.33
CA GLU A 384 13.31 45.53 17.17
C GLU A 384 11.95 45.79 16.51
N ARG A 385 10.91 45.09 17.00
CA ARG A 385 9.53 45.31 16.54
C ARG A 385 9.14 46.76 16.83
N GLY A 386 8.74 47.47 15.79
CA GLY A 386 8.30 48.86 15.89
C GLY A 386 8.00 49.48 14.53
N LEU A 387 7.76 50.79 14.53
CA LEU A 387 7.46 51.53 13.30
C LEU A 387 8.61 51.46 12.28
N ASP A 388 9.85 51.52 12.77
CA ASP A 388 11.05 51.52 11.92
C ASP A 388 11.26 50.18 11.20
N MET A 389 10.76 49.07 11.77
CA MET A 389 10.75 47.78 11.09
C MET A 389 9.88 47.83 9.83
N ILE A 390 8.65 48.37 9.93
CA ILE A 390 7.74 48.46 8.77
C ILE A 390 8.27 49.44 7.72
N VAL A 391 8.84 50.57 8.15
CA VAL A 391 9.55 51.50 7.25
C VAL A 391 10.69 50.79 6.52
N GLY A 392 11.47 49.99 7.25
CA GLY A 392 12.55 49.15 6.74
C GLY A 392 12.09 48.18 5.66
N LEU A 393 11.10 47.35 5.96
CA LEU A 393 10.55 46.36 5.04
C LEU A 393 10.03 47.00 3.75
N LEU A 394 9.24 48.07 3.87
CA LEU A 394 8.68 48.77 2.71
C LEU A 394 9.77 49.49 1.90
N GLY A 395 10.74 50.12 2.56
CA GLY A 395 11.85 50.81 1.90
C GLY A 395 12.77 49.86 1.13
N ILE A 396 13.07 48.68 1.69
CA ILE A 396 13.86 47.63 1.02
C ILE A 396 13.13 47.13 -0.23
N LEU A 397 11.82 46.84 -0.12
CA LEU A 397 11.00 46.41 -1.26
C LEU A 397 10.95 47.48 -2.36
N LYS A 398 10.82 48.77 -2.00
CA LYS A 398 10.83 49.91 -2.93
C LYS A 398 12.19 50.13 -3.61
N ALA A 399 13.29 49.73 -2.96
CA ALA A 399 14.61 49.72 -3.57
C ALA A 399 14.81 48.54 -4.54
N GLY A 400 13.85 47.61 -4.63
CA GLY A 400 13.88 46.42 -5.48
C GLY A 400 14.58 45.20 -4.85
N ALA A 401 15.02 45.30 -3.59
CA ALA A 401 15.77 44.26 -2.91
C ALA A 401 14.88 43.34 -2.05
N GLY A 402 15.40 42.16 -1.73
CA GLY A 402 14.82 41.26 -0.73
C GLY A 402 15.34 41.61 0.67
N TYR A 403 14.45 41.70 1.66
CA TYR A 403 14.89 41.88 3.05
C TYR A 403 15.25 40.52 3.68
N VAL A 404 16.29 40.52 4.50
CA VAL A 404 16.70 39.37 5.33
C VAL A 404 16.48 39.74 6.79
N PRO A 405 15.43 39.22 7.45
CA PRO A 405 15.13 39.57 8.84
C PRO A 405 16.17 38.94 9.78
N LEU A 406 16.83 39.78 10.57
CA LEU A 406 17.76 39.38 11.62
C LEU A 406 17.16 39.79 12.97
N ASP A 407 16.90 38.82 13.84
CA ASP A 407 16.39 39.10 15.19
C ASP A 407 17.54 39.59 16.09
N PRO A 408 17.51 40.84 16.58
CA PRO A 408 18.57 41.36 17.46
C PRO A 408 18.78 40.55 18.75
N ALA A 409 17.77 39.77 19.18
CA ALA A 409 17.86 38.92 20.36
C ALA A 409 18.66 37.63 20.12
N TYR A 410 19.02 37.32 18.87
CA TYR A 410 19.83 36.14 18.57
C TYR A 410 21.29 36.32 19.01
N PRO A 411 21.98 35.22 19.38
CA PRO A 411 23.40 35.26 19.65
C PRO A 411 24.19 35.83 18.47
N LEU A 412 25.26 36.58 18.75
CA LEU A 412 26.09 37.21 17.71
C LEU A 412 26.63 36.19 16.69
N GLU A 413 26.94 34.97 17.13
CA GLU A 413 27.40 33.89 16.26
C GLU A 413 26.32 33.46 15.24
N ARG A 414 25.05 33.47 15.65
CA ARG A 414 23.91 33.19 14.78
C ARG A 414 23.70 34.31 13.78
N LEU A 415 23.86 35.56 14.21
CA LEU A 415 23.75 36.75 13.36
C LEU A 415 24.90 36.86 12.36
N ALA A 416 26.11 36.43 12.72
CA ALA A 416 27.26 36.42 11.82
C ALA A 416 27.21 35.30 10.77
N PHE A 417 26.47 34.23 11.05
CA PHE A 417 26.29 33.10 10.13
C PHE A 417 25.22 33.37 9.05
N MET A 418 24.17 34.11 9.38
CA MET A 418 23.07 34.48 8.47
C MET A 418 23.49 35.62 7.54
#